data_AF-A0A2R4VXS3-F1
#
_entry.id   AF-A0A2R4VXS3-F1
#
_cell.length_a   1.000
_cell.length_b   1.000
_cell.length_c   1.000
_cell.angle_alpha   90.00
_cell.angle_beta   90.00
_cell.angle_gamma   90.00
#
_symmetry.space_group_name_H-M   'P 1'
#
loop_
_entity.id
_entity.type
_entity.pdbx_description
1 polymer ?
#
loop_
_entity_poly.entity_id
_entity_poly.type
_entity_poly.pdbx_seq_one_letter_code
_entity_poly.pdbx_strand_id
1 'polypeptide(L)'
;MKTPNFPAAAAAGALPLLLAACASIAPPPVATPDPAVLAALDRNVSNSCNPSVASVLTGARLPASDIRGVNYGIYRDEFRDAIVRWDAWVYLNSQPGAVVVAVDEDCRPIQIYAREGAKLPGGP
;
A
#
# COMPACT_ATOMS: atom_id res chain seq x y z
N MET A 1 -14.11 -51.04 -44.99
CA MET A 1 -13.28 -50.48 -43.90
C MET A 1 -13.00 -49.02 -44.23
N LYS A 2 -13.16 -48.16 -43.23
CA LYS A 2 -13.35 -46.71 -43.35
C LYS A 2 -12.17 -46.04 -42.68
N THR A 3 -11.44 -45.20 -43.42
CA THR A 3 -10.39 -44.32 -42.89
C THR A 3 -10.86 -42.89 -43.11
N PRO A 4 -10.99 -42.05 -42.07
CA PRO A 4 -11.61 -40.74 -42.18
C PRO A 4 -10.64 -39.69 -42.74
N ASN A 5 -11.15 -38.89 -43.69
CA ASN A 5 -10.62 -37.56 -44.02
C ASN A 5 -10.92 -36.61 -42.85
N PHE A 6 -9.89 -36.00 -42.28
CA PHE A 6 -10.04 -34.86 -41.39
C PHE A 6 -9.89 -33.57 -42.21
N PRO A 7 -10.96 -32.80 -42.47
CA PRO A 7 -10.81 -31.46 -42.98
C PRO A 7 -10.24 -30.55 -41.88
N ALA A 8 -9.12 -29.90 -42.20
CA ALA A 8 -8.46 -28.89 -41.39
C ALA A 8 -9.43 -27.75 -41.06
N ALA A 9 -9.93 -27.72 -39.83
CA ALA A 9 -10.56 -26.54 -39.24
C ALA A 9 -9.49 -25.81 -38.42
N ALA A 10 -8.62 -25.04 -39.07
CA ALA A 10 -7.82 -24.04 -38.38
C ALA A 10 -8.69 -22.80 -38.21
N ALA A 11 -9.47 -22.79 -37.12
CA ALA A 11 -10.22 -21.64 -36.70
C ALA A 11 -9.25 -20.47 -36.49
N ALA A 12 -9.38 -19.45 -37.33
CA ALA A 12 -8.86 -18.11 -37.10
C ALA A 12 -9.62 -17.52 -35.90
N GLY A 13 -9.26 -17.96 -34.70
CA GLY A 13 -9.78 -17.46 -33.44
C GLY A 13 -8.95 -16.26 -33.03
N ALA A 14 -9.58 -15.09 -33.08
CA ALA A 14 -9.07 -13.82 -32.58
C ALA A 14 -8.41 -13.99 -31.20
N LEU A 15 -7.14 -13.60 -31.07
CA LEU A 15 -6.54 -13.29 -29.77
C LEU A 15 -7.23 -12.02 -29.25
N PRO A 16 -8.14 -12.07 -28.26
CA PRO A 16 -8.63 -10.87 -27.62
C PRO A 16 -7.54 -10.45 -26.63
N LEU A 17 -6.78 -9.43 -27.02
CA LEU A 17 -6.23 -8.36 -26.17
C LEU A 17 -6.31 -8.62 -24.66
N LEU A 18 -5.43 -9.48 -24.14
CA LEU A 18 -5.01 -9.42 -22.73
C LEU A 18 -3.96 -8.31 -22.62
N LEU A 19 -4.36 -7.08 -22.92
CA LEU A 19 -3.61 -5.90 -22.52
C LEU A 19 -3.74 -5.83 -21.01
N ALA A 20 -2.76 -6.42 -20.35
CA ALA A 20 -2.52 -6.35 -18.92
C ALA A 20 -2.89 -4.96 -18.43
N ALA A 21 -3.81 -4.91 -17.47
CA ALA A 21 -4.08 -3.72 -16.70
C ALA A 21 -2.74 -3.16 -16.24
N CYS A 22 -2.34 -2.00 -16.76
CA CYS A 22 -1.38 -1.18 -16.06
C CYS A 22 -1.97 -1.03 -14.66
N ALA A 23 -1.39 -1.70 -13.68
CA ALA A 23 -1.70 -1.49 -12.29
C ALA A 23 -1.22 -0.08 -11.96
N SER A 24 -2.01 0.92 -12.34
CA SER A 24 -1.85 2.28 -11.88
C SER A 24 -1.89 2.19 -10.37
N ILE A 25 -0.74 2.38 -9.73
CA ILE A 25 -0.68 2.60 -8.29
C ILE A 25 -1.61 3.77 -8.03
N ALA A 26 -2.79 3.48 -7.50
CA ALA A 26 -3.74 4.51 -7.15
C ALA A 26 -3.05 5.43 -6.13
N PRO A 27 -3.24 6.76 -6.24
CA PRO A 27 -2.74 7.67 -5.23
C PRO A 27 -3.19 7.20 -3.83
N PRO A 28 -2.34 7.29 -2.81
CA PRO A 28 -2.75 6.93 -1.46
C PRO A 28 -3.96 7.78 -1.06
N PRO A 29 -4.98 7.18 -0.44
CA PRO A 29 -6.15 7.92 0.01
C PRO A 29 -5.71 8.90 1.11
N VAL A 30 -5.94 10.19 0.90
CA VAL A 30 -5.60 11.25 1.86
C VAL A 30 -6.85 11.98 2.31
N ALA A 31 -6.92 12.32 3.59
CA ALA A 31 -7.96 13.14 4.19
C ALA A 31 -7.34 14.07 5.25
N THR A 32 -8.11 15.04 5.74
CA THR A 32 -7.69 15.83 6.91
C THR A 32 -7.30 14.88 8.05
N PRO A 33 -6.09 14.97 8.63
CA PRO A 33 -5.67 14.06 9.70
C PRO A 33 -6.65 14.07 10.87
N ASP A 34 -7.15 12.91 11.25
CA ASP A 34 -7.88 12.75 12.51
C ASP A 34 -6.91 13.04 13.69
N PRO A 35 -7.22 14.01 14.56
CA PRO A 35 -6.37 14.35 15.71
C PRO A 35 -6.09 13.16 16.64
N ALA A 36 -7.03 12.23 16.78
CA ALA A 36 -6.84 11.04 17.61
C ALA A 36 -5.87 10.04 16.97
N VAL A 37 -5.89 9.92 15.64
CA VAL A 37 -4.94 9.10 14.88
C VAL A 37 -3.55 9.70 15.01
N LEU A 38 -3.40 11.00 14.76
CA LEU A 38 -2.12 11.70 14.92
C LEU A 38 -1.55 11.52 16.32
N ALA A 39 -2.37 11.76 17.35
CA ALA A 39 -1.96 11.57 18.74
C ALA A 39 -1.57 10.11 19.04
N ALA A 40 -2.17 9.11 18.38
CA ALA A 40 -1.77 7.72 18.53
C ALA A 40 -0.41 7.42 17.90
N LEU A 41 -0.10 8.03 16.74
CA LEU A 41 1.23 7.94 16.12
C LEU A 41 2.28 8.58 17.04
N ASP A 42 2.05 9.81 17.50
CA ASP A 42 2.99 10.58 18.32
C ASP A 42 3.30 9.90 19.66
N ARG A 43 2.34 9.18 20.25
CA ARG A 43 2.56 8.39 21.47
C ARG A 43 3.46 7.17 21.26
N ASN A 44 3.53 6.63 20.05
CA ASN A 44 4.36 5.47 19.75
C ASN A 44 5.77 5.87 19.31
N VAL A 45 5.86 6.83 18.39
CA VAL A 45 7.12 7.29 17.83
C VAL A 45 6.99 8.74 17.37
N SER A 46 7.87 9.60 17.85
CA SER A 46 7.94 10.99 17.41
C SER A 46 8.62 11.07 16.05
N ASN A 47 7.91 11.49 15.01
CA ASN A 47 8.45 11.69 13.66
C ASN A 47 7.77 12.89 12.98
N SER A 48 8.53 13.71 12.25
CA SER A 48 8.00 14.88 11.54
C SER A 48 6.98 14.54 10.45
N CYS A 49 6.99 13.31 9.94
CA CYS A 49 6.03 12.83 8.95
C CYS A 49 4.73 12.29 9.54
N ASN A 50 4.56 12.25 10.87
CA ASN A 50 3.34 11.76 11.52
C ASN A 50 2.06 12.43 11.00
N PRO A 51 2.00 13.76 10.75
CA PRO A 51 0.80 14.39 10.17
C PRO A 51 0.42 13.84 8.80
N SER A 52 1.40 13.62 7.91
CA SER A 52 1.17 13.02 6.59
C SER A 52 0.73 11.57 6.70
N VAL A 53 1.33 10.80 7.61
CA VAL A 53 0.93 9.40 7.84
C VAL A 53 -0.50 9.33 8.41
N ALA A 54 -0.83 10.19 9.37
CA ALA A 54 -2.19 10.30 9.90
C ALA A 54 -3.21 10.69 8.82
N SER A 55 -2.85 11.58 7.89
CA SER A 55 -3.70 11.93 6.73
C SER A 55 -4.06 10.70 5.91
N VAL A 56 -3.07 9.84 5.64
CA VAL A 56 -3.25 8.64 4.82
C VAL A 56 -4.07 7.58 5.56
N LEU A 57 -3.79 7.34 6.85
CA LEU A 57 -4.56 6.40 7.67
C LEU A 57 -6.03 6.84 7.81
N THR A 58 -6.27 8.14 7.97
CA THR A 58 -7.62 8.71 8.01
C THR A 58 -8.34 8.49 6.67
N GLY A 59 -7.67 8.77 5.55
CA GLY A 59 -8.21 8.50 4.21
C GLY A 59 -8.51 7.00 3.99
N ALA A 60 -7.69 6.13 4.54
CA ALA A 60 -7.87 4.67 4.53
C ALA A 60 -8.91 4.17 5.55
N ARG A 61 -9.53 5.06 6.33
CA ARG A 61 -10.52 4.74 7.38
C ARG A 61 -9.99 3.83 8.48
N LEU A 62 -8.72 4.02 8.87
CA LEU A 62 -8.09 3.33 9.99
C LEU A 62 -8.16 4.23 11.24
N PRO A 63 -9.05 3.93 12.21
CA PRO A 63 -9.20 4.73 13.42
C PRO A 63 -8.06 4.51 14.41
N ALA A 64 -7.87 5.46 15.31
CA ALA A 64 -6.84 5.38 16.36
C ALA A 64 -6.96 4.14 17.25
N SER A 65 -8.19 3.65 17.49
CA SER A 65 -8.47 2.45 18.28
C SER A 65 -7.87 1.17 17.69
N ASP A 66 -7.60 1.17 16.39
CA ASP A 66 -7.07 0.00 15.70
C ASP A 66 -5.55 -0.05 15.79
N ILE A 67 -4.88 1.07 16.11
CA ILE A 67 -3.43 1.17 16.16
C ILE A 67 -2.90 0.56 17.46
N ARG A 68 -2.14 -0.52 17.32
CA ARG A 68 -1.39 -1.17 18.40
C ARG A 68 -0.03 -0.51 18.62
N GLY A 69 0.64 -0.14 17.53
CA GLY A 69 1.96 0.47 17.59
C GLY A 69 2.48 0.92 16.24
N VAL A 70 3.56 1.68 16.23
CA VAL A 70 4.15 2.26 15.01
C VAL A 70 5.67 2.26 15.10
N ASN A 71 6.34 1.90 14.01
CA ASN A 71 7.77 2.10 13.83
C ASN A 71 8.06 2.72 12.46
N TYR A 72 9.20 3.40 12.33
CA TYR A 72 9.66 3.95 11.05
C TYR A 72 10.87 3.19 10.53
N GLY A 73 10.74 2.64 9.32
CA GLY A 73 11.86 2.20 8.50
C GLY A 73 12.42 3.38 7.70
N ILE A 74 13.73 3.46 7.58
CA ILE A 74 14.43 4.55 6.88
C ILE A 74 15.12 3.97 5.66
N TYR A 75 14.86 4.56 4.50
CA TYR A 75 15.59 4.27 3.27
C TYR A 75 16.52 5.43 2.96
N ARG A 76 17.81 5.11 2.85
CA ARG A 76 18.86 6.07 2.52
C ARG A 76 19.38 5.80 1.11
N ASP A 77 19.66 6.87 0.39
CA ASP A 77 20.45 6.82 -0.83
C ASP A 77 21.93 6.74 -0.43
N GLU A 78 22.58 5.63 -0.81
CA GLU A 78 23.98 5.34 -0.44
C GLU A 78 24.98 6.33 -1.07
N PHE A 79 24.63 6.99 -2.18
CA PHE A 79 25.51 7.93 -2.88
C PHE A 79 25.38 9.36 -2.35
N ARG A 80 24.20 9.73 -1.84
CA ARG A 80 23.88 11.09 -1.37
C ARG A 80 23.89 11.23 0.15
N ASP A 81 24.05 10.14 0.90
CA ASP A 81 23.85 10.05 2.36
C ASP A 81 22.59 10.81 2.84
N ALA A 82 21.52 10.69 2.05
CA ALA A 82 20.27 11.37 2.27
C ALA A 82 19.16 10.34 2.51
N ILE A 83 18.23 10.66 3.42
CA ILE A 83 17.02 9.86 3.60
C ILE A 83 16.10 10.18 2.42
N VAL A 84 15.76 9.18 1.63
CA VAL A 84 14.90 9.35 0.44
C VAL A 84 13.48 8.88 0.67
N ARG A 85 13.25 8.09 1.73
CA ARG A 85 11.93 7.56 2.06
C ARG A 85 11.85 7.12 3.51
N TRP A 86 10.67 7.31 4.07
CA TRP A 86 10.26 6.79 5.36
C TRP A 86 9.08 5.83 5.17
N ASP A 87 9.17 4.65 5.77
CA ASP A 87 8.07 3.70 5.81
C ASP A 87 7.55 3.61 7.25
N ALA A 88 6.34 4.11 7.49
CA ALA A 88 5.66 3.97 8.77
C ALA A 88 4.95 2.62 8.83
N TRP A 89 5.51 1.69 9.60
CA TRP A 89 4.96 0.38 9.89
C TRP A 89 3.93 0.50 11.02
N VAL A 90 2.65 0.53 10.65
CA VAL A 90 1.51 0.67 11.57
C VAL A 90 0.94 -0.70 11.88
N TYR A 91 1.18 -1.16 13.10
CA TYR A 91 0.69 -2.44 13.59
C TYR A 91 -0.73 -2.27 14.12
N LEU A 92 -1.65 -3.14 13.68
CA LEU A 92 -3.05 -3.07 14.09
C LEU A 92 -3.37 -4.11 15.18
N ASN A 93 -4.36 -3.81 16.02
CA ASN A 93 -4.81 -4.68 17.12
C ASN A 93 -5.47 -5.98 16.61
N SER A 94 -6.19 -5.91 15.49
CA SER A 94 -7.05 -6.99 14.99
C SER A 94 -6.35 -7.99 14.06
N GLN A 95 -5.13 -7.70 13.60
CA GLN A 95 -4.46 -8.49 12.57
C GLN A 95 -2.95 -8.64 12.82
N PRO A 96 -2.35 -9.76 12.35
CA PRO A 96 -0.91 -9.89 12.28
C PRO A 96 -0.31 -8.91 11.24
N GLY A 97 0.99 -8.68 11.34
CA GLY A 97 1.71 -7.81 10.41
C GLY A 97 1.44 -6.32 10.59
N ALA A 98 1.63 -5.56 9.51
CA ALA A 98 1.53 -4.11 9.52
C ALA A 98 0.88 -3.54 8.25
N VAL A 99 0.18 -2.43 8.43
CA VAL A 99 -0.13 -1.49 7.34
C VAL A 99 1.04 -0.53 7.23
N VAL A 100 1.65 -0.43 6.05
CA VAL A 100 2.79 0.44 5.80
C VAL A 100 2.35 1.66 5.02
N VAL A 101 2.60 2.84 5.57
CA VAL A 101 2.46 4.11 4.86
C VAL A 101 3.85 4.59 4.47
N ALA A 102 4.10 4.67 3.18
CA ALA A 102 5.36 5.17 2.65
C ALA A 102 5.25 6.65 2.29
N VAL A 103 6.23 7.43 2.73
CA VAL A 103 6.38 8.85 2.40
C VAL A 103 7.79 9.14 1.91
N ASP A 104 7.95 10.15 1.07
CA ASP A 104 9.27 10.59 0.61
C ASP A 104 10.00 11.45 1.67
N GLU A 105 11.15 12.01 1.29
CA GLU A 105 11.97 12.87 2.15
C GLU A 105 11.25 14.14 2.65
N ASP A 106 10.28 14.62 1.89
CA ASP A 106 9.43 15.79 2.20
C ASP A 106 8.12 15.37 2.91
N CYS A 107 8.05 14.13 3.40
CA CYS A 107 6.85 13.53 3.99
C CYS A 107 5.63 13.50 3.04
N ARG A 108 5.83 13.52 1.71
CA ARG A 108 4.72 13.38 0.75
C ARG A 108 4.30 11.91 0.63
N PRO A 109 3.01 11.59 0.76
CA PRO A 109 2.51 10.22 0.61
C PRO A 109 2.84 9.61 -0.77
N ILE A 110 3.52 8.46 -0.75
CA ILE A 110 3.83 7.67 -1.95
C ILE A 110 2.78 6.58 -2.14
N GLN A 111 2.54 5.79 -1.08
CA GLN A 111 1.63 4.64 -1.13
C GLN A 111 1.24 4.17 0.28
N ILE A 112 0.13 3.46 0.37
CA ILE A 112 -0.26 2.64 1.53
C ILE A 112 -0.42 1.19 1.08
N TYR A 113 0.06 0.23 1.86
CA TYR A 113 -0.03 -1.18 1.53
C TYR A 113 0.04 -2.05 2.79
N ALA A 114 -0.45 -3.28 2.71
CA ALA A 114 -0.37 -4.24 3.81
C ALA A 114 0.85 -5.17 3.67
N ARG A 115 1.42 -5.60 4.78
CA ARG A 115 2.55 -6.54 4.86
C ARG A 115 2.34 -7.57 5.96
N GLU A 116 3.02 -8.70 5.81
CA GLU A 116 3.15 -9.71 6.88
C GLU A 116 1.80 -10.26 7.39
N GLY A 117 0.84 -10.43 6.48
CA GLY A 117 -0.49 -10.96 6.80
C GLY A 117 -1.53 -9.92 7.22
N ALA A 118 -1.16 -8.64 7.24
CA ALA A 118 -2.10 -7.53 7.37
C ALA A 118 -3.02 -7.41 6.15
N LYS A 119 -4.17 -6.77 6.34
CA LYS A 119 -5.08 -6.33 5.27
C LYS A 119 -5.39 -4.86 5.39
N LEU A 120 -5.74 -4.23 4.27
CA LEU A 120 -6.31 -2.88 4.24
C LEU A 120 -7.84 -2.94 4.25
N PRO A 121 -8.52 -1.97 4.86
CA PRO A 121 -9.98 -1.87 4.77
C PRO A 121 -10.43 -1.84 3.31
N GLY A 122 -11.36 -2.74 2.94
CA GLY A 122 -11.88 -2.84 1.57
C GLY A 122 -10.93 -3.45 0.54
N GLY A 123 -9.73 -3.92 0.94
CA GLY A 123 -8.85 -4.73 0.10
C GLY A 123 -9.21 -6.22 0.15
N PRO A 124 -8.76 -7.02 -0.85
CA PRO A 124 -8.89 -8.49 -0.82
C PRO A 124 -8.12 -9.15 0.35
#